data_AF-A0AA38IZC1-F1
#
_entry.id   AF-A0AA38IZC1-F1
#
_cell.length_a   1.000
_cell.length_b   1.000
_cell.length_c   1.000
_cell.angle_alpha   90.00
_cell.angle_beta   90.00
_cell.angle_gamma   90.00
#
_symmetry.space_group_name_H-M   'P 1'
#
loop_
_entity.id
_entity.type
_entity.pdbx_description
1 polymer ?
#
loop_
_entity_poly.entity_id
_entity_poly.type
_entity_poly.pdbx_seq_one_letter_code
_entity_poly.pdbx_strand_id
1 'polypeptide(L)'
;MYARDEKMNATIEEVNGKMEMIDVKINKQISLTEKFQKDVEANKNEIEEIRKEMKDVKTNLENMGNIVGRNMITMENNMEDRMKIIEDRMKTFEKTIKNATTSGSHNVVSAPKIIQPPTYNGQTPWSSYKKQFEATATANFWEEKQKATALVIAQL
;
A
#
# COMPACT_ATOMS: atom_id res chain seq x y z
N MET A 1 -3.90 -53.76 87.89
CA MET A 1 -3.97 -54.30 86.51
C MET A 1 -4.90 -53.44 85.65
N TYR A 2 -6.20 -53.35 86.00
CA TYR A 2 -7.22 -52.56 85.29
C TYR A 2 -6.84 -51.13 84.82
N ALA A 3 -6.30 -50.26 85.68
CA ALA A 3 -5.97 -48.88 85.28
C ALA A 3 -4.87 -48.78 84.20
N ARG A 4 -4.02 -49.81 84.08
CA ARG A 4 -2.97 -49.86 83.05
C ARG A 4 -3.56 -50.25 81.69
N ASP A 5 -4.52 -51.16 81.70
CA ASP A 5 -5.21 -51.64 80.50
C ASP A 5 -6.14 -50.56 79.92
N GLU A 6 -6.81 -49.79 80.79
CA GLU A 6 -7.65 -48.66 80.37
C GLU A 6 -6.84 -47.54 79.71
N LYS A 7 -5.68 -47.20 80.28
CA LYS A 7 -4.74 -46.22 79.69
C LYS A 7 -4.17 -46.72 78.36
N MET A 8 -3.90 -48.02 78.24
CA MET A 8 -3.44 -48.64 77.00
C MET A 8 -4.52 -48.53 75.91
N ASN A 9 -5.77 -48.88 76.21
CA ASN A 9 -6.88 -48.80 75.27
C ASN A 9 -7.13 -47.37 74.79
N ALA A 10 -7.11 -46.38 75.70
CA ALA A 10 -7.23 -44.97 75.32
C ALA A 10 -6.11 -44.52 74.38
N THR A 11 -4.89 -45.01 74.58
CA THR A 11 -3.75 -44.71 73.70
C THR A 11 -3.94 -45.36 72.31
N ILE A 12 -4.44 -46.59 72.26
CA ILE A 12 -4.71 -47.30 71.00
C ILE A 12 -5.80 -46.57 70.19
N GLU A 13 -6.89 -46.15 70.83
CA GLU A 13 -7.95 -45.38 70.18
C GLU A 13 -7.44 -44.03 69.64
N GLU A 14 -6.61 -43.31 70.40
CA GLU A 14 -6.00 -42.06 69.93
C GLU A 14 -5.10 -42.30 68.70
N VAL A 15 -4.30 -43.37 68.72
CA VAL A 15 -3.43 -43.74 67.59
C VAL A 15 -4.26 -44.13 66.37
N ASN A 16 -5.32 -44.92 66.54
CA ASN A 16 -6.21 -45.32 65.45
C ASN A 16 -6.89 -44.11 64.80
N GLY A 17 -7.43 -43.18 65.60
CA GLY A 17 -8.04 -41.95 65.06
C GLY A 17 -7.05 -41.06 64.30
N LYS A 18 -5.80 -40.97 64.77
CA LYS A 18 -4.74 -40.26 64.03
C LYS A 18 -4.37 -40.99 62.73
N MET A 19 -4.34 -42.32 62.73
CA MET A 19 -4.05 -43.15 61.56
C MET A 19 -5.11 -42.95 60.48
N GLU A 20 -6.40 -42.99 60.84
CA GLU A 20 -7.51 -42.73 59.91
C GLU A 20 -7.42 -41.33 59.29
N MET A 21 -7.09 -40.32 60.11
CA MET A 21 -6.93 -38.95 59.61
C MET A 21 -5.72 -38.81 58.66
N ILE A 22 -4.64 -39.57 58.91
CA ILE A 22 -3.48 -39.62 58.01
C ILE A 22 -3.87 -40.27 56.68
N ASP A 23 -4.60 -41.38 56.69
CA ASP A 23 -5.07 -42.06 55.48
C ASP A 23 -5.93 -41.14 54.60
N VAL A 24 -6.86 -40.39 55.21
CA VAL A 24 -7.67 -39.40 54.49
C VAL A 24 -6.80 -38.33 53.84
N LYS A 25 -5.78 -37.83 54.54
CA LYS A 25 -4.86 -36.82 54.01
C LYS A 25 -3.98 -37.37 52.88
N ILE A 26 -3.47 -38.59 53.02
CA ILE A 26 -2.67 -39.27 51.99
C ILE A 26 -3.52 -39.48 50.73
N ASN A 27 -4.73 -39.99 50.86
CA ASN A 27 -5.63 -40.20 49.72
C ASN A 27 -5.96 -38.89 49.00
N LYS A 28 -6.20 -37.80 49.74
CA LYS A 28 -6.38 -36.47 49.16
C LYS A 28 -5.13 -36.00 48.42
N GLN A 29 -3.95 -36.21 49.00
CA GLN A 29 -2.68 -35.82 48.37
C GLN A 29 -2.40 -36.61 47.09
N ILE A 30 -2.65 -37.92 47.09
CA ILE A 30 -2.53 -38.78 45.90
C ILE A 30 -3.40 -38.24 44.77
N SER A 31 -4.68 -37.94 45.06
CA SER A 31 -5.60 -37.39 44.06
C SER A 31 -5.13 -36.05 43.48
N LEU A 32 -4.57 -35.17 44.31
CA LEU A 32 -4.01 -33.89 43.84
C LEU A 32 -2.77 -34.10 42.97
N THR A 33 -1.88 -35.02 43.36
CA THR A 33 -0.69 -35.36 42.58
C THR A 33 -1.05 -35.95 41.23
N GLU A 34 -2.05 -36.82 41.14
CA GLU A 34 -2.53 -37.38 39.88
C GLU A 34 -3.10 -36.32 38.94
N LYS A 35 -3.87 -35.36 39.47
CA LYS A 35 -4.36 -34.22 38.69
C LYS A 35 -3.22 -33.36 38.17
N PHE A 36 -2.28 -33.02 39.04
CA PHE A 36 -1.10 -32.25 38.65
C PHE A 36 -0.27 -32.94 37.57
N GLN A 37 -0.10 -34.27 37.65
CA GLN A 37 0.59 -35.04 36.61
C GLN A 37 -0.12 -34.97 35.25
N LYS A 38 -1.46 -35.03 35.24
CA LYS A 38 -2.24 -34.88 34.01
C LYS A 38 -2.07 -33.49 33.40
N ASP A 39 -2.11 -32.44 34.23
CA ASP A 39 -1.94 -31.06 33.77
C ASP A 39 -0.52 -30.85 33.21
N VAL A 40 0.50 -31.42 33.85
CA VAL A 40 1.89 -31.36 33.36
C VAL A 40 2.05 -32.04 32.00
N GLU A 41 1.45 -33.21 31.79
CA GLU A 41 1.54 -33.90 30.49
C GLU A 41 0.75 -33.15 29.40
N ALA A 42 -0.42 -32.60 29.74
CA ALA A 42 -1.19 -31.76 28.81
C ALA A 42 -0.38 -30.52 28.37
N ASN A 43 0.23 -29.81 29.33
CA ASN A 43 1.07 -28.65 29.04
C ASN A 43 2.30 -29.01 28.21
N LYS A 44 2.91 -30.17 28.46
CA LYS A 44 4.06 -30.65 27.69
C LYS A 44 3.68 -30.87 26.22
N ASN A 45 2.53 -31.48 25.96
CA ASN A 45 2.03 -31.68 24.60
C ASN A 45 1.72 -30.34 23.90
N GLU A 46 1.10 -29.40 24.61
CA GLU A 46 0.83 -28.05 24.07
C GLU A 46 2.14 -27.31 23.71
N ILE A 47 3.16 -27.40 24.56
CA ILE A 47 4.48 -26.82 24.29
C ILE A 47 5.13 -27.45 23.04
N GLU A 48 4.96 -28.75 22.82
CA GLU A 48 5.48 -29.41 21.61
C GLU A 48 4.79 -28.93 20.33
N GLU A 49 3.47 -28.77 20.34
CA GLU A 49 2.74 -28.21 19.20
C GLU A 49 3.12 -26.75 18.95
N ILE A 50 3.22 -25.91 20.00
CA ILE A 50 3.69 -24.52 19.85
C ILE A 50 5.10 -24.46 19.24
N ARG A 51 6.01 -25.36 19.64
CA ARG A 51 7.37 -25.41 19.06
C ARG A 51 7.34 -25.77 17.57
N LYS A 52 6.45 -26.67 17.17
CA LYS A 52 6.26 -27.05 15.77
C LYS A 52 5.71 -25.89 14.94
N GLU A 53 4.66 -25.25 15.41
CA GLU A 53 4.09 -24.05 14.76
C GLU A 53 5.13 -22.93 14.64
N MET A 54 5.92 -22.70 15.69
CA MET A 54 6.98 -21.68 15.68
C MET A 54 8.06 -21.98 14.63
N LYS A 55 8.40 -23.27 14.43
CA LYS A 55 9.34 -23.69 13.39
C LYS A 55 8.77 -23.41 11.99
N ASP A 56 7.49 -23.71 11.77
CA ASP A 56 6.82 -23.49 10.49
C ASP A 56 6.73 -21.98 10.17
N VAL A 57 6.38 -21.15 11.17
CA VAL A 57 6.39 -19.68 11.04
C VAL A 57 7.78 -19.17 10.66
N LYS A 58 8.83 -19.67 11.31
CA LYS A 58 10.21 -19.28 11.00
C LYS A 58 10.56 -19.60 9.54
N THR A 59 10.26 -20.80 9.07
CA THR A 59 10.52 -21.19 7.68
C THR A 59 9.72 -20.34 6.69
N ASN A 60 8.46 -20.02 7.01
CA ASN A 60 7.63 -19.14 6.16
C ASN A 60 8.21 -17.73 6.06
N LEU A 61 8.70 -17.16 7.18
CA LEU A 61 9.34 -15.85 7.19
C LEU A 61 10.64 -15.83 6.39
N GLU A 62 11.48 -16.86 6.51
CA GLU A 62 12.70 -17.02 5.72
C GLU A 62 12.39 -17.09 4.20
N ASN A 63 11.38 -17.88 3.83
CA ASN A 63 10.92 -17.97 2.44
C ASN A 63 10.37 -16.64 1.91
N MET A 64 9.58 -15.93 2.71
CA MET A 64 9.03 -14.64 2.33
C MET A 64 10.15 -13.60 2.17
N GLY A 65 11.14 -13.57 3.08
CA GLY A 65 12.32 -12.72 2.97
C GLY A 65 13.10 -12.98 1.67
N ASN A 66 13.28 -14.26 1.29
CA ASN A 66 13.93 -14.64 0.05
C ASN A 66 13.15 -14.18 -1.20
N ILE A 67 11.82 -14.33 -1.20
CA ILE A 67 10.97 -13.89 -2.32
C ILE A 67 11.03 -12.38 -2.46
N VAL A 68 10.87 -11.64 -1.36
CA VAL A 68 10.94 -10.17 -1.36
C VAL A 68 12.31 -9.70 -1.84
N GLY A 69 13.40 -10.31 -1.37
CA GLY A 69 14.75 -9.99 -1.81
C GLY A 69 14.95 -10.20 -3.31
N ARG A 70 14.52 -11.34 -3.87
CA ARG A 70 14.60 -11.59 -5.32
C ARG A 70 13.77 -10.60 -6.13
N ASN A 71 12.56 -10.30 -5.67
CA ASN A 71 11.68 -9.35 -6.35
C ASN A 71 12.28 -7.95 -6.36
N MET A 72 12.92 -7.53 -5.26
CA MET A 72 13.59 -6.24 -5.15
C MET A 72 14.74 -6.11 -6.16
N ILE A 73 15.62 -7.11 -6.23
CA ILE A 73 16.74 -7.14 -7.20
C ILE A 73 16.20 -7.12 -8.64
N THR A 74 15.14 -7.89 -8.90
CA THR A 74 14.53 -7.93 -10.25
C THR A 74 13.93 -6.57 -10.63
N MET A 75 13.28 -5.91 -9.68
CA MET A 75 12.68 -4.60 -9.90
C MET A 75 13.76 -3.53 -10.11
N GLU A 76 14.83 -3.55 -9.32
CA GLU A 76 15.98 -2.65 -9.47
C GLU A 76 16.61 -2.77 -10.86
N ASN A 77 16.92 -3.99 -11.30
CA ASN A 77 17.46 -4.24 -12.64
C ASN A 77 16.52 -3.74 -13.75
N ASN A 78 15.21 -4.00 -13.64
CA ASN A 78 14.24 -3.54 -14.61
C ASN A 78 14.15 -2.00 -14.67
N MET A 79 14.20 -1.35 -13.51
CA MET A 79 14.19 0.11 -13.43
C MET A 79 15.44 0.71 -14.07
N GLU A 80 16.62 0.13 -13.82
CA GLU A 80 17.88 0.56 -14.44
C GLU A 80 17.84 0.42 -15.97
N ASP A 81 17.40 -0.74 -16.48
CA ASP A 81 17.25 -0.97 -17.92
C ASP A 81 16.29 0.05 -18.56
N ARG A 82 15.16 0.32 -17.90
CA ARG A 82 14.18 1.30 -18.38
C ARG A 82 14.73 2.73 -18.34
N MET A 83 15.50 3.08 -17.31
CA MET A 83 16.14 4.39 -17.20
C MET A 83 17.09 4.61 -18.38
N LYS A 84 17.94 3.62 -18.67
CA LYS A 84 18.87 3.66 -19.81
C LYS A 84 18.15 3.84 -21.14
N ILE A 85 17.05 3.11 -21.36
CA ILE A 85 16.22 3.28 -22.57
C ILE A 85 15.67 4.70 -22.69
N ILE A 86 15.20 5.29 -21.58
CA ILE A 86 14.68 6.66 -21.55
C ILE A 86 15.80 7.66 -21.86
N GLU A 87 16.98 7.51 -21.28
CA GLU A 87 18.14 8.37 -21.55
C GLU A 87 18.54 8.33 -23.04
N ASP A 88 18.61 7.14 -23.63
CA ASP A 88 18.98 6.97 -25.05
C ASP A 88 17.94 7.59 -25.99
N ARG A 89 16.64 7.42 -25.65
CA ARG A 89 15.55 8.08 -26.40
C ARG A 89 15.59 9.59 -26.25
N MET A 90 15.92 10.11 -25.07
CA MET A 90 16.03 11.55 -24.84
C MET A 90 17.17 12.15 -25.66
N LYS A 91 18.36 11.53 -25.65
CA LYS A 91 19.50 11.94 -26.48
C LYS A 91 19.15 11.96 -27.98
N THR A 92 18.41 10.95 -28.44
CA THR A 92 17.96 10.85 -29.83
C THR A 92 16.96 11.96 -30.19
N PHE A 93 16.02 12.24 -29.28
CA PHE A 93 15.03 13.29 -29.45
C PHE A 93 15.68 14.69 -29.50
N GLU A 94 16.61 14.97 -28.58
CA GLU A 94 17.40 16.20 -28.58
C GLU A 94 18.17 16.40 -29.89
N LYS A 95 18.80 15.35 -30.41
CA LYS A 95 19.50 15.40 -31.70
C LYS A 95 18.55 15.69 -32.86
N THR A 96 17.37 15.07 -32.86
CA THR A 96 16.33 15.32 -33.88
C THR A 96 15.85 16.77 -33.87
N ILE A 97 15.60 17.34 -32.69
CA ILE A 97 15.22 18.75 -32.54
C ILE A 97 16.32 19.66 -33.06
N LYS A 98 17.58 19.44 -32.63
CA LYS A 98 18.72 20.24 -33.09
C LYS A 98 18.83 20.20 -34.62
N ASN A 99 18.71 19.02 -35.23
CA ASN A 99 18.74 18.88 -36.68
C ASN A 99 17.58 19.60 -37.37
N ALA A 100 16.34 19.49 -36.86
CA ALA A 100 15.18 20.19 -37.42
C ALA A 100 15.32 21.72 -37.36
N THR A 101 15.88 22.24 -36.26
CA THR A 101 16.17 23.69 -36.12
C THR A 101 17.35 24.16 -36.98
N THR A 102 18.29 23.26 -37.33
CA THR A 102 19.48 23.62 -38.13
C THR A 102 19.24 23.46 -39.64
N SER A 103 18.43 22.47 -40.05
CA SER A 103 18.07 22.21 -41.46
C SER A 103 16.88 23.05 -41.96
N GLY A 104 16.30 23.87 -41.10
CA GLY A 104 15.18 24.77 -41.39
C GLY A 104 15.57 26.26 -41.37
N SER A 105 16.78 26.63 -41.81
CA SER A 105 17.09 28.04 -42.11
C SER A 105 16.63 28.39 -43.53
N HIS A 106 15.31 28.32 -43.75
CA HIS A 106 14.65 29.32 -44.57
C HIS A 106 13.96 30.24 -43.57
N ASN A 107 14.54 31.41 -43.34
CA ASN A 107 13.95 32.46 -42.52
C ASN A 107 12.57 32.82 -43.06
N VAL A 108 11.54 32.15 -42.55
CA VAL A 108 10.20 32.70 -42.50
C VAL A 108 9.83 32.66 -41.03
N VAL A 109 10.20 33.73 -40.32
CA VAL A 109 9.42 34.11 -39.14
C VAL A 109 8.04 34.42 -39.68
N SER A 110 7.21 33.39 -39.87
CA SER A 110 5.79 33.61 -40.05
C SER A 110 5.32 34.06 -38.68
N ALA A 111 5.28 35.39 -38.49
CA ALA A 111 4.40 35.97 -37.49
C ALA A 111 3.04 35.25 -37.58
N PRO A 112 2.33 35.02 -36.46
CA PRO A 112 0.97 34.50 -36.53
C PRO A 112 0.21 35.37 -37.53
N LYS A 113 -0.23 34.79 -38.65
CA LYS A 113 -1.02 35.52 -39.65
C LYS A 113 -2.35 35.86 -38.98
N ILE A 114 -2.45 37.05 -38.39
CA ILE A 114 -3.72 37.59 -37.94
C ILE A 114 -4.59 37.75 -39.19
N ILE A 115 -5.65 36.96 -39.28
CA ILE A 115 -6.61 37.03 -40.38
C ILE A 115 -7.40 38.32 -40.21
N GLN A 116 -7.37 39.21 -41.20
CA GLN A 116 -8.15 40.44 -41.14
C GLN A 116 -9.65 40.10 -41.30
N PRO A 117 -10.54 40.57 -40.41
CA PRO A 117 -11.96 40.37 -40.58
C PRO A 117 -12.45 41.20 -41.79
N PRO A 118 -13.55 40.80 -42.44
CA PRO A 118 -14.16 41.61 -43.47
C PRO A 118 -14.63 42.96 -42.90
N THR A 119 -14.66 44.00 -43.73
CA THR A 119 -15.27 45.31 -43.41
C THR A 119 -16.75 45.29 -43.76
N TYR A 120 -17.61 45.88 -42.92
CA TYR A 120 -19.04 45.94 -43.21
C TYR A 120 -19.34 47.08 -44.18
N ASN A 121 -19.71 46.75 -45.42
CA ASN A 121 -19.97 47.72 -46.49
C ASN A 121 -21.46 47.94 -46.80
N GLY A 122 -22.36 47.40 -45.97
CA GLY A 122 -23.82 47.48 -46.18
C GLY A 122 -24.39 46.66 -47.34
N GLN A 123 -23.56 46.05 -48.19
CA GLN A 123 -24.02 45.19 -49.29
C GLN A 123 -24.33 43.75 -48.82
N THR A 124 -23.58 43.26 -47.83
CA THR A 124 -23.82 41.95 -47.21
C THR A 124 -24.80 42.10 -46.05
N PRO A 125 -25.86 41.28 -45.93
CA PRO A 125 -26.74 41.30 -44.77
C PRO A 125 -25.95 41.14 -43.47
N TRP A 126 -26.32 41.90 -42.43
CA TRP A 126 -25.62 41.92 -41.14
C TRP A 126 -25.40 40.53 -40.52
N SER A 127 -26.38 39.63 -40.66
CA SER A 127 -26.28 38.25 -40.15
C SER A 127 -25.19 37.42 -40.82
N SER A 128 -24.95 37.64 -42.12
CA SER A 128 -23.90 36.96 -42.89
C SER A 128 -22.52 37.55 -42.57
N TYR A 129 -22.44 38.88 -42.45
CA TYR A 129 -21.23 39.58 -42.02
C TYR A 129 -20.76 39.11 -40.63
N LYS A 130 -21.69 39.09 -39.66
CA LYS A 130 -21.40 38.67 -38.28
C LYS A 130 -20.80 37.26 -38.20
N LYS A 131 -21.32 36.31 -38.99
CA LYS A 131 -20.77 34.94 -39.06
C LYS A 131 -19.33 34.90 -39.58
N GLN A 132 -19.04 35.68 -40.62
CA GLN A 132 -17.68 35.75 -41.17
C GLN A 132 -16.71 36.40 -40.17
N PHE A 133 -17.15 37.47 -39.50
CA PHE A 133 -16.40 38.11 -38.44
C PHE A 133 -16.11 37.15 -37.27
N GLU A 134 -17.12 36.41 -36.79
CA GLU A 134 -16.96 35.43 -35.71
C GLU A 134 -16.02 34.28 -36.09
N ALA A 135 -16.07 33.81 -37.34
CA ALA A 135 -15.14 32.82 -37.85
C ALA A 135 -13.69 33.33 -37.81
N THR A 136 -13.46 34.57 -38.26
CA THR A 136 -12.15 35.22 -38.20
C THR A 136 -11.66 35.45 -36.77
N ALA A 137 -12.54 35.91 -35.88
CA ALA A 137 -12.22 36.11 -34.47
C ALA A 137 -11.82 34.80 -33.77
N THR A 138 -12.54 33.72 -34.07
CA THR A 138 -12.23 32.38 -33.55
C THR A 138 -10.89 31.90 -34.06
N ALA A 139 -10.62 32.06 -35.35
CA ALA A 139 -9.34 31.67 -35.96
C ALA A 139 -8.14 32.46 -35.41
N ASN A 140 -8.36 33.69 -34.98
CA ASN A 140 -7.35 34.54 -34.35
C ASN A 140 -7.27 34.41 -32.82
N PHE A 141 -8.08 33.52 -32.21
CA PHE A 141 -8.20 33.39 -30.75
C PHE A 141 -8.51 34.72 -30.03
N TRP A 142 -9.35 35.55 -30.63
CA TRP A 142 -9.71 36.84 -30.05
C TRP A 142 -10.62 36.68 -28.82
N GLU A 143 -10.25 37.39 -27.76
CA GLU A 143 -11.11 37.59 -26.58
C GLU A 143 -12.25 38.56 -26.89
N GLU A 144 -13.32 38.54 -26.08
CA GLU A 144 -14.51 39.39 -26.28
C GLU A 144 -14.18 40.89 -26.42
N LYS A 145 -13.19 41.38 -25.66
CA LYS A 145 -12.73 42.78 -25.76
C LYS A 145 -12.11 43.09 -27.13
N GLN A 146 -11.35 42.15 -27.69
CA GLN A 146 -10.72 42.30 -29.00
C GLN A 146 -11.76 42.21 -30.12
N LYS A 147 -12.75 41.30 -29.99
CA LYS A 147 -13.90 41.22 -30.89
C LYS A 147 -14.67 42.53 -30.92
N ALA A 148 -15.03 43.09 -29.75
CA ALA A 148 -15.76 44.35 -29.67
C ALA A 148 -14.98 45.50 -30.32
N THR A 149 -13.68 45.61 -30.04
CA THR A 149 -12.83 46.66 -30.62
C THR A 149 -12.75 46.55 -32.15
N ALA A 150 -12.51 45.34 -32.66
CA ALA A 150 -12.44 45.11 -34.10
C ALA A 150 -13.78 45.34 -34.80
N LEU A 151 -14.90 45.00 -34.15
CA LEU A 151 -16.24 45.22 -34.69
C LEU A 151 -16.58 46.71 -34.80
N VAL A 152 -16.16 47.52 -33.81
CA VAL A 152 -16.31 48.98 -33.85
C VAL A 152 -15.49 49.60 -34.98
N ILE A 153 -14.25 49.13 -35.17
CA ILE A 153 -13.38 49.62 -36.25
C ILE A 153 -13.94 49.24 -37.64
N ALA A 154 -14.53 48.05 -37.78
CA ALA A 154 -15.04 47.57 -39.06
C ALA A 154 -16.39 48.20 -39.50
N GLN A 155 -16.96 49.09 -38.68
CA GLN A 155 -18.18 49.86 -38.96
C GLN A 155 -17.92 51.34 -39.32
N LEU A 156 -16.67 51.80 -39.20
CA LEU A 156 -16.20 53.13 -39.63
C LEU A 156 -15.77 53.10 -41.10
#